data_AF-A0A4S2GC06-F1
#
_entry.id   AF-A0A4S2GC06-F1
#
_cell.length_a   1.000
_cell.length_b   1.000
_cell.length_c   1.000
_cell.angle_alpha   90.00
_cell.angle_beta   90.00
_cell.angle_gamma   90.00
#
_symmetry.space_group_name_H-M   'P 1'
#
loop_
_entity.id
_entity.type
_entity.pdbx_description
1 polymer ?
#
loop_
_entity_poly.entity_id
_entity_poly.type
_entity_poly.pdbx_seq_one_letter_code
_entity_poly.pdbx_strand_id
1 'polypeptide(L)'
;MALGRKTGGRVKGTPNKREHPLKRPIREYLEAQFERKERVDEDTGKRYTASDFELDMAALEPGERIQATMRLLRFVTPEMKAVEMETTSTAETESLSERLSELAGEE
;
A
#
# COMPACT_ATOMS: atom_id res chain seq x y z
N MET A 1 5.76 -0.01 -39.81
CA MET A 1 5.31 0.83 -38.68
C MET A 1 4.08 1.61 -39.13
N ALA A 2 2.97 1.58 -38.39
CA ALA A 2 1.73 2.25 -38.82
C ALA A 2 1.88 3.78 -38.82
N LEU A 3 1.64 4.43 -39.97
CA LEU A 3 1.62 5.89 -40.20
C LEU A 3 0.34 6.57 -39.63
N GLY A 4 -0.18 6.09 -38.51
CA GLY A 4 -1.35 6.69 -37.85
C GLY A 4 -0.94 7.72 -36.81
N ARG A 5 -1.39 8.98 -36.94
CA ARG A 5 -1.32 9.94 -35.82
C ARG A 5 -2.13 9.34 -34.66
N LYS A 6 -1.46 9.01 -33.55
CA LYS A 6 -2.12 8.53 -32.32
C LYS A 6 -2.91 9.70 -31.71
N THR A 7 -4.20 9.81 -32.01
CA THR A 7 -5.08 10.92 -31.60
C THR A 7 -5.70 10.73 -30.21
N GLY A 8 -5.28 9.72 -29.43
CA GLY A 8 -5.96 9.34 -28.19
C GLY A 8 -5.03 8.90 -27.06
N GLY A 9 -3.90 9.58 -26.86
CA GLY A 9 -2.97 9.32 -25.76
C GLY A 9 -3.04 10.39 -24.67
N ARG A 10 -2.65 10.02 -23.44
CA ARG A 10 -2.46 11.00 -22.36
C ARG A 10 -1.44 12.05 -22.80
N VAL A 11 -1.87 13.31 -22.92
CA VAL A 11 -0.99 14.40 -23.33
C VAL A 11 0.13 14.53 -22.29
N LYS A 12 1.38 14.49 -22.73
CA LYS A 12 2.53 14.76 -21.87
C LYS A 12 2.37 16.19 -21.32
N GLY A 13 2.17 16.32 -20.01
CA GLY A 13 1.85 17.60 -19.39
C GLY A 13 0.38 17.80 -19.02
N THR A 14 -0.52 16.83 -19.29
CA THR A 14 -1.80 16.78 -18.56
C THR A 14 -1.41 16.74 -17.08
N PRO A 15 -1.75 17.77 -16.27
CA PRO A 15 -1.32 17.78 -14.89
C PRO A 15 -1.95 16.57 -14.23
N ASN A 16 -1.14 15.55 -13.90
CA ASN A 16 -1.55 14.57 -12.92
C ASN A 16 -1.87 15.41 -11.70
N LYS A 17 -3.17 15.66 -11.46
CA LYS A 17 -3.68 16.62 -10.46
C LYS A 17 -2.83 16.45 -9.21
N ARG A 18 -1.86 17.35 -9.02
CA ARG A 18 -0.81 17.14 -8.01
C ARG A 18 -1.45 17.03 -6.64
N GLU A 19 -2.58 17.72 -6.47
CA GLU A 19 -3.53 17.50 -5.40
C GLU A 19 -4.93 17.66 -5.97
N HIS A 20 -5.81 16.68 -5.73
CA HIS A 20 -7.24 16.87 -5.98
C HIS A 20 -7.75 17.89 -4.95
N PRO A 21 -8.56 18.89 -5.32
CA PRO A 21 -9.00 19.94 -4.39
C PRO A 21 -9.70 19.36 -3.15
N LEU A 22 -10.36 18.20 -3.28
CA LEU A 22 -10.97 17.49 -2.15
C LEU A 22 -9.98 16.69 -1.28
N LYS A 23 -8.84 16.27 -1.83
CA LYS A 23 -7.86 15.46 -1.09
C LYS A 23 -7.11 16.28 -0.04
N ARG A 24 -6.88 17.56 -0.32
CA ARG A 24 -6.14 18.44 0.59
C ARG A 24 -6.86 18.69 1.92
N PRO A 25 -8.15 19.12 1.95
CA PRO A 25 -8.88 19.30 3.21
C PRO A 25 -9.00 18.00 4.01
N ILE A 26 -9.19 16.86 3.34
CA ILE A 26 -9.26 15.55 4.01
C ILE A 26 -7.93 15.23 4.69
N ARG A 27 -6.80 15.49 3.99
CA ARG A 27 -5.47 15.28 4.56
C ARG A 27 -5.21 16.18 5.76
N GLU A 28 -5.50 17.47 5.65
CA GLU A 28 -5.34 18.45 6.74
C GLU A 28 -6.19 18.06 7.96
N TYR A 29 -7.44 17.63 7.73
CA TYR A 29 -8.31 17.12 8.79
C TYR A 29 -7.71 15.88 9.47
N LEU A 30 -7.26 14.89 8.70
CA LEU A 30 -6.68 13.66 9.25
C LEU A 30 -5.39 13.96 10.04
N GLU A 31 -4.51 14.82 9.54
CA GLU A 31 -3.30 15.23 10.24
C GLU A 31 -3.64 15.90 11.58
N ALA A 32 -4.66 16.77 11.62
CA ALA A 32 -5.12 17.44 12.84
C ALA A 32 -5.73 16.49 13.88
N GLN A 33 -6.24 15.32 13.48
CA GLN A 33 -6.77 14.30 14.40
C GLN A 33 -5.67 13.59 15.20
N PHE A 34 -4.47 13.44 14.61
CA PHE A 34 -3.32 12.82 15.27
C PHE A 34 -2.44 13.80 16.05
N GLU A 35 -2.67 15.11 15.91
CA GLU A 35 -1.94 16.13 16.64
C GLU A 35 -2.29 16.09 18.14
N ARG A 36 -1.27 16.03 18.99
CA ARG A 36 -1.44 16.08 20.45
C ARG A 36 -1.62 17.51 20.92
N LYS A 37 -2.74 17.76 21.60
CA LYS A 37 -3.12 19.08 22.10
C LYS A 37 -3.24 19.04 23.62
N GLU A 38 -2.88 20.13 24.29
CA GLU A 38 -3.14 20.30 25.72
C GLU A 38 -4.64 20.49 25.95
N ARG A 39 -5.19 19.76 26.91
CA ARG A 39 -6.60 19.78 27.27
C ARG A 39 -6.76 19.84 28.78
N VAL A 40 -7.96 20.25 29.20
CA VAL A 40 -8.37 20.27 30.59
C VAL A 40 -9.54 19.30 30.73
N ASP A 41 -9.44 18.39 31.68
CA ASP A 41 -10.51 17.49 32.06
C ASP A 41 -11.58 18.28 32.81
N GLU A 42 -12.83 18.26 32.34
CA GLU A 42 -13.91 19.08 32.91
C GLU A 42 -14.32 18.62 34.31
N ASP A 43 -14.20 17.33 34.61
CA ASP A 43 -14.60 16.74 35.89
C ASP A 43 -13.54 16.93 36.98
N THR A 44 -12.26 16.85 36.61
CA THR A 44 -11.13 16.87 37.56
C THR A 44 -10.30 18.16 37.50
N GLY A 45 -10.50 19.00 36.49
CA GLY A 45 -9.71 20.22 36.25
C GLY A 45 -8.23 19.96 35.93
N LYS A 46 -7.84 18.69 35.73
CA LYS A 46 -6.44 18.32 35.46
C LYS A 46 -6.09 18.59 34.00
N ARG A 47 -4.89 19.15 33.80
CA ARG A 47 -4.32 19.27 32.46
C ARG A 47 -3.74 17.94 32.02
N TYR A 48 -4.05 17.56 30.79
CA TYR A 48 -3.48 16.39 30.14
C TYR A 48 -3.25 16.67 28.65
N THR A 49 -2.47 15.82 28.02
CA THR A 49 -2.16 15.93 26.59
C THR A 49 -2.68 14.69 25.89
N ALA A 50 -3.58 14.88 24.93
CA ALA A 50 -4.12 13.79 24.11
C ALA A 50 -4.45 14.29 22.71
N SER A 51 -4.38 13.39 21.73
CA SER A 51 -4.91 13.64 20.39
C SER A 51 -6.41 13.32 20.33
N ASP A 52 -7.11 13.90 19.36
CA ASP A 52 -8.54 13.60 19.14
C ASP A 52 -8.73 12.11 18.82
N PHE A 53 -7.82 11.52 18.04
CA PHE A 53 -7.82 10.09 17.75
C PHE A 53 -7.69 9.21 19.01
N GLU A 54 -6.81 9.57 19.96
CA GLU A 54 -6.64 8.81 21.20
C GLU A 54 -7.93 8.82 22.05
N LEU A 55 -8.64 9.95 22.09
CA LEU A 55 -9.91 10.10 22.79
C LEU A 55 -11.03 9.31 22.11
N ASP A 56 -11.14 9.40 20.79
CA ASP A 56 -12.14 8.65 20.02
C ASP A 56 -11.93 7.13 20.19
N MET A 57 -10.68 6.66 20.12
CA MET A 57 -10.37 5.24 20.36
C MET A 57 -10.69 4.81 21.79
N ALA A 58 -10.52 5.70 22.77
CA ALA A 58 -10.87 5.43 24.17
C ALA A 58 -12.39 5.37 24.39
N ALA A 59 -13.16 6.19 23.66
CA ALA A 59 -14.61 6.23 23.72
C ALA A 59 -15.30 5.01 23.06
N LEU A 60 -14.62 4.33 22.12
CA LEU A 60 -15.13 3.11 21.50
C LEU A 60 -15.15 1.93 22.48
N GLU A 61 -16.15 1.06 22.30
CA GLU A 61 -16.25 -0.24 22.97
C GLU A 61 -15.02 -1.12 22.65
N PRO A 62 -14.58 -1.99 23.57
CA PRO A 62 -13.36 -2.79 23.38
C PRO A 62 -13.35 -3.60 22.08
N GLY A 63 -14.49 -4.17 21.68
CA GLY A 63 -14.62 -4.92 20.43
C GLY A 63 -14.45 -4.05 19.18
N GLU A 64 -15.03 -2.84 19.19
CA GLU A 64 -14.94 -1.89 18.07
C GLU A 64 -13.53 -1.32 17.94
N ARG A 65 -12.86 -1.08 19.07
CA ARG A 65 -11.46 -0.66 19.12
C ARG A 65 -10.54 -1.67 18.42
N ILE A 66 -10.70 -2.97 18.71
CA ILE A 66 -9.92 -4.03 18.06
C ILE A 66 -10.16 -4.04 16.55
N GLN A 67 -11.42 -3.90 16.12
CA GLN A 67 -11.77 -3.84 14.71
C GLN A 67 -11.17 -2.62 14.00
N ALA A 68 -11.20 -1.44 14.64
CA ALA A 68 -10.57 -0.23 14.12
C ALA A 68 -9.05 -0.41 13.97
N THR A 69 -8.38 -0.96 15.00
CA THR A 69 -6.94 -1.26 14.95
C THR A 69 -6.59 -2.25 13.84
N MET A 70 -7.38 -3.32 13.66
CA MET A 70 -7.17 -4.29 12.58
C MET A 70 -7.26 -3.65 11.19
N ARG A 71 -8.18 -2.69 10.99
CA ARG A 71 -8.30 -1.97 9.72
C ARG A 71 -7.11 -1.05 9.47
N LEU A 72 -6.63 -0.37 10.51
CA LEU A 72 -5.44 0.48 10.43
C LEU A 72 -4.16 -0.32 10.18
N LEU A 73 -4.07 -1.53 10.73
CA LEU A 73 -2.89 -2.40 10.61
C LEU A 73 -2.49 -2.64 9.14
N ARG A 74 -3.47 -2.80 8.24
CA ARG A 74 -3.26 -2.97 6.79
C ARG A 74 -2.47 -1.85 6.13
N PHE A 75 -2.50 -0.66 6.70
CA PHE A 75 -1.79 0.52 6.18
C PHE A 75 -0.42 0.73 6.82
N VAL A 76 -0.14 0.07 7.94
CA VAL A 76 1.13 0.19 8.68
C VAL A 76 2.06 -0.98 8.35
N THR A 77 1.53 -2.20 8.29
CA THR A 77 2.31 -3.39 7.99
C THR A 77 2.26 -3.70 6.50
N PRO A 78 3.42 -3.92 5.84
CA PRO A 78 3.44 -4.34 4.44
C PRO A 78 2.80 -5.74 4.32
N GLU A 79 1.84 -5.88 3.41
CA GLU A 79 1.31 -7.20 3.05
C GLU A 79 2.40 -7.99 2.33
N MET A 80 2.73 -9.19 2.83
CA MET A 80 3.63 -10.09 2.12
C MET A 80 2.92 -10.59 0.86
N LYS A 81 3.18 -9.94 -0.27
CA LYS A 81 2.81 -10.48 -1.57
C LYS A 81 3.61 -11.76 -1.76
N ALA A 82 2.92 -12.89 -1.82
CA ALA A 82 3.54 -14.13 -2.26
C ALA A 82 4.09 -13.88 -3.66
N VAL A 83 5.42 -13.94 -3.79
CA VAL A 83 6.04 -14.06 -5.10
C VAL A 83 5.75 -15.48 -5.53
N GLU A 84 4.75 -15.66 -6.40
CA GLU A 84 4.60 -16.91 -7.13
C GLU A 84 5.86 -17.04 -7.99
N MET A 85 6.81 -17.84 -7.50
CA MET A 85 7.98 -18.23 -8.27
C MET A 85 7.48 -19.16 -9.35
N GLU A 86 7.14 -18.60 -10.51
CA GLU A 86 6.96 -19.36 -11.73
C GLU A 86 8.32 -20.00 -12.04
N THR A 87 8.50 -21.26 -11.62
CA THR A 87 9.58 -22.10 -12.12
C THR A 87 9.28 -22.41 -13.58
N THR A 88 9.47 -21.42 -14.44
CA THR A 88 9.83 -21.71 -15.82
C THR A 88 11.22 -22.32 -15.71
N SER A 89 11.26 -23.65 -15.59
CA SER A 89 12.48 -24.37 -15.91
C SER A 89 12.79 -23.97 -17.35
N THR A 90 13.66 -22.99 -17.52
CA THR A 90 14.51 -22.89 -18.70
C THR A 90 15.45 -24.10 -18.63
N ALA A 91 14.88 -25.30 -18.72
CA ALA A 91 15.56 -26.34 -19.44
C ALA A 91 15.61 -25.74 -20.84
N GLU A 92 16.72 -25.06 -21.11
CA GLU A 92 17.16 -24.78 -22.47
C GLU A 92 16.86 -26.05 -23.24
N THR A 93 16.06 -25.92 -24.29
CA THR A 93 15.71 -27.03 -25.16
C THR A 93 16.99 -27.44 -25.87
N GLU A 94 17.89 -28.12 -25.15
CA GLU A 94 18.88 -28.98 -25.76
C GLU A 94 18.08 -29.88 -26.67
N SER A 95 18.40 -29.77 -27.96
CA SER A 95 17.77 -30.58 -28.97
C SER A 95 17.91 -32.04 -28.54
N LEU A 96 16.89 -32.87 -28.75
CA LEU A 96 16.91 -34.28 -28.36
C LEU A 96 18.17 -35.00 -28.91
N SER A 97 18.71 -34.50 -30.02
CA SER A 97 19.99 -34.89 -30.62
C SER A 97 21.22 -34.65 -29.74
N GLU A 98 21.31 -33.54 -29.02
CA GLU A 98 22.42 -33.22 -28.12
C GLU A 98 22.48 -34.22 -26.98
N ARG A 99 21.33 -34.47 -26.33
CA ARG A 99 21.20 -35.48 -25.27
C ARG A 99 21.52 -36.90 -25.72
N LEU A 100 21.08 -37.28 -26.92
CA LEU A 100 21.39 -38.59 -27.49
C LEU A 100 22.88 -38.73 -27.84
N SER A 101 23.54 -37.64 -28.26
CA SER A 101 24.97 -37.65 -28.59
C SER A 101 25.85 -37.75 -27.35
N GLU A 102 25.46 -37.11 -26.26
CA GLU A 102 26.16 -37.19 -24.97
C GLU A 102 26.04 -38.61 -24.37
N LEU A 103 24.82 -39.18 -24.37
CA LEU A 103 24.59 -40.55 -23.90
C LEU A 103 25.28 -41.63 -24.73
N ALA A 104 25.58 -41.34 -25.99
CA ALA A 104 26.30 -42.24 -26.90
C ALA A 104 27.83 -42.07 -26.79
N GLY A 105 28.31 -41.01 -26.14
CA GLY A 105 29.73 -40.72 -25.92
C GLY A 105 30.25 -41.15 -24.55
N GLU A 106 29.37 -41.51 -23.61
CA GLU A 106 29.74 -42.18 -22.37
C GLU A 106 29.90 -43.70 -22.63
N GLU A 107 31.15 -44.16 -22.81
CA GLU A 107 31.55 -45.57 -22.63
C GLU A 107 31.64 -45.93 -21.14
#